data_AF-A0A7V8U024-F1
#
_entry.id   AF-A0A7V8U024-F1
#
_cell.length_a   1.000
_cell.length_b   1.000
_cell.length_c   1.000
_cell.angle_alpha   90.00
_cell.angle_beta   90.00
_cell.angle_gamma   90.00
#
_symmetry.space_group_name_H-M   'P 1'
#
loop_
_entity.id
_entity.type
_entity.pdbx_description
1 polymer ?
#
loop_
_entity_poly.entity_id
_entity_poly.type
_entity_poly.pdbx_seq_one_letter_code
_entity_poly.pdbx_strand_id
1 'polypeptide(L)'
;MSDFEEMIGEWGDRYFDPKGLGGWSPMLEAALERFKSLSAKRSAQCAAPEHKVAIGWTEDKDFNAFAGTTEAGDLIAIAVNVPVSLSLLFRRVLLFKEFLPFLEGLPYDQVEPAPLPPEGLLFSLDHWPSHVAGAHGPLRGRLANFMTQIALDYVFMHELGHIWNGHTSLMKERYGLGIVEEIERDNNLPVSAIDRQTIEMDADCFAARHMSTAELLEREWLPANPAWEAEFGENSTYTIIRNIAIYLALRCFNEAASLVDMGSRFYPPVAVRQFYVAGTWFAAMSKDKEKEFSEFGRMIVPIIQAGEEAFSFLTGKPVDAAGAKLAYSREGIDYGNTLLRNWARLRPQLDPLKRGGTLAPIQSL
;
A
#
# COMPACT_ATOMS: atom_id res chain seq x y z
N MET A 1 29.97 -1.11 -5.80
CA MET A 1 28.74 -0.38 -5.48
C MET A 1 27.66 -0.88 -6.41
N SER A 2 26.47 -1.16 -5.90
CA SER A 2 25.31 -1.43 -6.77
C SER A 2 24.76 -0.13 -7.35
N ASP A 3 24.08 -0.18 -8.50
CA ASP A 3 23.43 0.99 -9.12
C ASP A 3 22.52 1.73 -8.11
N PHE A 4 21.86 0.99 -7.21
CA PHE A 4 21.04 1.57 -6.15
C PHE A 4 21.85 2.37 -5.12
N GLU A 5 23.00 1.87 -4.66
CA GLU A 5 23.85 2.56 -3.68
C GLU A 5 24.39 3.88 -4.21
N GLU A 6 24.73 3.94 -5.49
CA GLU A 6 25.16 5.17 -6.14
C GLU A 6 24.00 6.15 -6.27
N MET A 7 22.88 5.67 -6.82
CA MET A 7 21.70 6.50 -7.02
C MET A 7 21.19 7.05 -5.69
N ILE A 8 21.00 6.22 -4.65
CA ILE A 8 20.46 6.65 -3.35
C ILE A 8 21.31 7.75 -2.69
N GLY A 9 22.63 7.72 -2.91
CA GLY A 9 23.55 8.74 -2.42
C GLY A 9 23.31 10.13 -3.02
N GLU A 10 22.81 10.22 -4.26
CA GLU A 10 22.39 11.49 -4.88
C GLU A 10 21.20 12.14 -4.14
N TRP A 11 20.47 11.35 -3.35
CA TRP A 11 19.28 11.78 -2.60
C TRP A 11 19.56 12.06 -1.13
N GLY A 12 20.81 11.94 -0.69
CA GLY A 12 21.19 12.20 0.71
C GLY A 12 20.76 11.13 1.70
N ASP A 13 20.20 10.01 1.23
CA ASP A 13 19.89 8.83 2.04
C ASP A 13 20.98 7.76 1.86
N ARG A 14 20.92 6.71 2.69
CA ARG A 14 21.93 5.65 2.75
C ARG A 14 21.28 4.29 2.55
N TYR A 15 21.91 3.49 1.69
CA TYR A 15 21.57 2.09 1.53
C TYR A 15 21.68 1.33 2.85
N PHE A 16 20.69 0.50 3.13
CA PHE A 16 20.70 -0.45 4.24
C PHE A 16 20.94 -1.88 3.73
N ASP A 17 21.95 -2.56 4.28
CA ASP A 17 22.17 -3.99 4.02
C ASP A 17 21.23 -4.85 4.89
N PRO A 18 20.27 -5.59 4.30
CA PRO A 18 19.36 -6.47 5.02
C PRO A 18 20.04 -7.42 5.99
N LYS A 19 21.27 -7.86 5.71
CA LYS A 19 22.03 -8.79 6.56
C LYS A 19 22.29 -8.26 7.97
N GLY A 20 22.24 -6.94 8.16
CA GLY A 20 22.40 -6.30 9.46
C GLY A 20 21.20 -6.47 10.40
N LEU A 21 20.04 -6.90 9.91
CA LEU A 21 18.77 -6.90 10.66
C LEU A 21 18.41 -8.24 11.33
N GLY A 22 19.36 -9.18 11.42
CA GLY A 22 19.22 -10.44 12.15
C GLY A 22 18.05 -11.30 11.65
N GLY A 23 17.09 -11.61 12.52
CA GLY A 23 15.95 -12.49 12.18
C GLY A 23 15.04 -11.96 11.08
N TRP A 24 15.16 -10.69 10.71
CA TRP A 24 14.38 -10.05 9.66
C TRP A 24 15.03 -10.16 8.27
N SER A 25 16.35 -10.41 8.21
CA SER A 25 17.11 -10.43 6.94
C SER A 25 16.48 -11.32 5.87
N PRO A 26 16.04 -12.58 6.15
CA PRO A 26 15.46 -13.44 5.12
C PRO A 26 14.17 -12.86 4.52
N MET A 27 13.36 -12.14 5.30
CA MET A 27 12.13 -11.52 4.82
C MET A 27 12.44 -10.34 3.88
N LEU A 28 13.42 -9.51 4.24
CA LEU A 28 13.83 -8.35 3.43
C LEU A 28 14.50 -8.79 2.13
N GLU A 29 15.37 -9.80 2.16
CA GLU A 29 16.00 -10.37 0.97
C GLU A 29 14.95 -10.96 0.02
N ALA A 30 14.00 -11.76 0.55
CA ALA A 30 12.93 -12.34 -0.25
C ALA A 30 11.98 -11.28 -0.85
N ALA A 31 11.67 -10.22 -0.10
CA ALA A 31 10.87 -9.11 -0.60
C ALA A 31 11.60 -8.33 -1.70
N LEU A 32 12.89 -8.03 -1.52
CA LEU A 32 13.70 -7.32 -2.51
C LEU A 32 13.80 -8.08 -3.84
N GLU A 33 14.07 -9.39 -3.79
CA GLU A 33 14.10 -10.22 -5.00
C GLU A 33 12.73 -10.30 -5.69
N ARG A 34 11.64 -10.35 -4.90
CA ARG A 34 10.28 -10.28 -5.44
C ARG A 34 10.00 -8.95 -6.13
N PHE A 35 10.39 -7.82 -5.54
CA PHE A 35 10.22 -6.48 -6.12
C PHE A 35 10.98 -6.34 -7.45
N LYS A 36 12.23 -6.79 -7.51
CA LYS A 36 13.00 -6.86 -8.76
C LYS A 36 12.30 -7.71 -9.82
N SER A 37 11.76 -8.87 -9.43
CA SER A 37 10.99 -9.73 -10.33
C SER A 37 9.71 -9.06 -10.84
N LEU A 38 8.97 -8.38 -9.97
CA LEU A 38 7.75 -7.65 -10.33
C LEU A 38 8.05 -6.50 -11.30
N SER A 39 9.10 -5.71 -11.03
CA SER A 39 9.57 -4.66 -11.94
C SER A 39 9.98 -5.22 -13.30
N ALA A 40 10.78 -6.30 -13.33
CA ALA A 40 11.25 -6.90 -14.58
C ALA A 40 10.10 -7.48 -15.41
N LYS A 41 9.13 -8.16 -14.77
CA LYS A 41 7.91 -8.63 -15.44
C LYS A 41 7.14 -7.47 -16.06
N ARG A 42 7.05 -6.34 -15.38
CA ARG A 42 6.36 -5.15 -15.88
C ARG A 42 7.06 -4.53 -17.09
N SER A 43 8.39 -4.37 -17.03
CA SER A 43 9.23 -3.93 -18.16
C SER A 43 9.01 -4.82 -19.39
N ALA A 44 9.00 -6.14 -19.20
CA ALA A 44 8.77 -7.10 -20.29
C ALA A 44 7.36 -6.96 -20.89
N GLN A 45 6.32 -6.83 -20.06
CA GLN A 45 4.92 -6.68 -20.51
C GLN A 45 4.67 -5.39 -21.31
N CYS A 46 5.40 -4.32 -21.02
CA CYS A 46 5.20 -3.01 -21.66
C CYS A 46 6.11 -2.80 -22.88
N ALA A 47 6.80 -3.84 -23.36
CA ALA A 47 7.80 -3.76 -24.44
C ALA A 47 8.90 -2.73 -24.15
N ALA A 48 9.24 -2.53 -22.88
CA ALA A 48 10.36 -1.70 -22.42
C ALA A 48 11.40 -2.58 -21.67
N PRO A 49 11.92 -3.67 -22.28
CA PRO A 49 12.73 -4.67 -21.58
C PRO A 49 14.05 -4.12 -21.02
N GLU A 50 14.57 -3.05 -21.63
CA GLU A 50 15.80 -2.38 -21.18
C GLU A 50 15.57 -1.40 -20.03
N HIS A 51 14.30 -1.09 -19.72
CA HIS A 51 13.96 -0.21 -18.61
C HIS A 51 14.18 -0.94 -17.28
N LYS A 52 15.11 -0.43 -16.48
CA LYS A 52 15.46 -0.95 -15.15
C LYS A 52 15.18 0.08 -14.09
N VAL A 53 14.67 -0.39 -12.96
CA VAL A 53 14.49 0.38 -11.75
C VAL A 53 15.48 -0.15 -10.72
N ALA A 54 16.30 0.74 -10.15
CA ALA A 54 17.16 0.40 -9.03
C ALA A 54 16.30 0.29 -7.77
N ILE A 55 16.28 -0.86 -7.11
CA ILE A 55 15.39 -1.12 -5.98
C ILE A 55 16.23 -1.48 -4.76
N GLY A 56 15.95 -0.89 -3.61
CA GLY A 56 16.68 -1.18 -2.39
C GLY A 56 16.03 -0.64 -1.12
N TRP A 57 16.69 -0.93 0.00
CA TRP A 57 16.28 -0.48 1.34
C TRP A 57 17.13 0.71 1.77
N THR A 58 16.54 1.61 2.55
CA THR A 58 17.27 2.73 3.15
C THR A 58 17.39 2.58 4.67
N GLU A 59 18.37 3.25 5.26
CA GLU A 59 18.58 3.30 6.71
C GLU A 59 17.49 4.10 7.45
N ASP A 60 16.58 4.74 6.71
CA ASP A 60 15.47 5.50 7.28
C ASP A 60 14.59 4.61 8.19
N LYS A 61 14.22 5.20 9.32
CA LYS A 61 13.38 4.58 10.34
C LYS A 61 11.95 5.09 10.31
N ASP A 62 11.64 6.08 9.46
CA ASP A 62 10.28 6.50 9.21
C ASP A 62 9.47 5.38 8.52
N PHE A 63 8.14 5.53 8.49
CA PHE A 63 7.28 4.63 7.72
C PHE A 63 7.10 5.23 6.32
N ASN A 64 8.12 5.03 5.46
CA ASN A 64 8.27 5.78 4.21
C ASN A 64 8.75 4.90 3.04
N ALA A 65 8.30 5.22 1.83
CA ALA A 65 8.77 4.61 0.58
C ALA A 65 8.64 5.62 -0.58
N PHE A 66 9.58 5.56 -1.52
CA PHE A 66 9.59 6.47 -2.65
C PHE A 66 10.12 5.95 -3.95
N ALA A 67 9.69 6.65 -4.99
CA ALA A 67 10.27 6.61 -6.31
C ALA A 67 10.94 7.92 -6.72
N GLY A 68 12.00 7.80 -7.51
CA GLY A 68 12.73 8.93 -8.08
C GLY A 68 13.25 8.65 -9.49
N THR A 69 13.52 9.72 -10.24
CA THR A 69 14.14 9.66 -11.57
C THR A 69 15.41 10.53 -11.56
N THR A 70 16.57 9.94 -11.80
CA THR A 70 17.85 10.65 -12.00
C THR A 70 18.26 10.63 -13.47
N GLU A 71 19.47 11.11 -13.80
CA GLU A 71 20.04 10.89 -15.14
C GLU A 71 20.48 9.43 -15.33
N ALA A 72 20.87 8.75 -14.24
CA ALA A 72 21.30 7.36 -14.25
C ALA A 72 20.12 6.36 -14.42
N GLY A 73 18.91 6.75 -14.02
CA GLY A 73 17.71 5.94 -14.22
C GLY A 73 16.61 6.21 -13.20
N ASP A 74 15.70 5.25 -13.07
CA ASP A 74 14.63 5.27 -12.08
C ASP A 74 15.01 4.42 -10.86
N LEU A 75 14.57 4.81 -9.67
CA LEU A 75 14.80 4.06 -8.45
C LEU A 75 13.55 3.97 -7.57
N ILE A 76 13.49 2.93 -6.76
CA ILE A 76 12.54 2.78 -5.65
C ILE A 76 13.34 2.48 -4.39
N ALA A 77 13.12 3.30 -3.36
CA ALA A 77 13.73 3.17 -2.05
C ALA A 77 12.64 3.00 -1.01
N ILE A 78 12.80 2.02 -0.13
CA ILE A 78 11.83 1.73 0.94
C ILE A 78 12.58 1.76 2.27
N ALA A 79 12.10 2.54 3.22
CA ALA A 79 12.66 2.60 4.56
C ALA A 79 12.63 1.21 5.22
N VAL A 80 13.73 0.80 5.85
CA VAL A 80 13.84 -0.53 6.49
C VAL A 80 12.77 -0.76 7.58
N ASN A 81 12.24 0.31 8.16
CA ASN A 81 11.17 0.24 9.14
C ASN A 81 9.82 -0.20 8.55
N VAL A 82 9.51 0.08 7.28
CA VAL A 82 8.25 -0.35 6.63
C VAL A 82 8.01 -1.86 6.69
N PRO A 83 8.92 -2.73 6.18
CA PRO A 83 8.72 -4.18 6.23
C PRO A 83 8.65 -4.72 7.66
N VAL A 84 9.41 -4.14 8.59
CA VAL A 84 9.41 -4.55 10.00
C VAL A 84 8.08 -4.19 10.67
N SER A 85 7.63 -2.95 10.53
CA SER A 85 6.37 -2.47 11.10
C SER A 85 5.17 -3.21 10.55
N LEU A 86 5.11 -3.44 9.23
CA LEU A 86 4.04 -4.24 8.62
C LEU A 86 4.03 -5.68 9.16
N SER A 87 5.21 -6.31 9.29
CA SER A 87 5.27 -7.67 9.82
C SER A 87 4.81 -7.75 11.27
N LEU A 88 5.22 -6.79 12.10
CA LEU A 88 4.81 -6.72 13.50
C LEU A 88 3.32 -6.39 13.65
N LEU A 89 2.78 -5.52 12.79
CA LEU A 89 1.35 -5.21 12.72
C LEU A 89 0.51 -6.48 12.49
N PHE A 90 0.81 -7.24 11.42
CA PHE A 90 0.04 -8.44 11.09
C PHE A 90 0.26 -9.58 12.07
N ARG A 91 1.49 -9.74 12.58
CA ARG A 91 1.76 -10.68 13.66
C ARG A 91 0.93 -10.33 14.89
N ARG A 92 0.89 -9.07 15.31
CA ARG A 92 0.17 -8.66 16.52
C ARG A 92 -1.34 -8.86 16.37
N VAL A 93 -1.94 -8.42 15.26
CA VAL A 93 -3.39 -8.51 15.08
C VAL A 93 -3.88 -9.96 15.05
N LEU A 94 -3.08 -10.87 14.50
CA LEU A 94 -3.40 -12.30 14.43
C LEU A 94 -3.20 -13.05 15.76
N LEU A 95 -2.80 -12.37 16.84
CA LEU A 95 -2.81 -12.96 18.19
C LEU A 95 -4.16 -12.76 18.92
N PHE A 96 -5.01 -11.86 18.44
CA PHE A 96 -6.37 -11.69 18.96
C PHE A 96 -7.27 -12.79 18.43
N LYS A 97 -8.00 -13.46 19.33
CA LYS A 97 -8.85 -14.62 18.98
C LYS A 97 -10.05 -14.19 18.14
N GLU A 98 -10.57 -13.01 18.44
CA GLU A 98 -11.72 -12.39 17.80
C GLU A 98 -11.40 -11.90 16.39
N PHE A 99 -10.13 -11.62 16.07
CA PHE A 99 -9.75 -11.28 14.71
C PHE A 99 -9.72 -12.52 13.82
N LEU A 100 -10.58 -12.51 12.78
CA LEU A 100 -10.81 -13.63 11.86
C LEU A 100 -11.09 -14.95 12.62
N PRO A 101 -12.23 -15.06 13.33
CA PRO A 101 -12.47 -16.13 14.30
C PRO A 101 -12.63 -17.51 13.65
N PHE A 102 -12.82 -17.59 12.34
CA PHE A 102 -12.80 -18.86 11.59
C PHE A 102 -11.39 -19.46 11.46
N LEU A 103 -10.34 -18.72 11.82
CA LEU A 103 -8.97 -19.20 11.85
C LEU A 103 -8.68 -19.88 13.19
N GLU A 104 -8.62 -21.21 13.15
CA GLU A 104 -8.21 -22.05 14.29
C GLU A 104 -6.70 -21.94 14.58
N GLY A 105 -6.27 -22.59 15.67
CA GLY A 105 -4.85 -22.90 15.91
C GLY A 105 -4.10 -21.92 16.79
N LEU A 106 -4.76 -21.07 17.59
CA LEU A 106 -4.07 -20.40 18.69
C LEU A 106 -3.82 -21.39 19.85
N PRO A 107 -2.64 -21.35 20.50
CA PRO A 107 -2.40 -22.11 21.72
C PRO A 107 -3.43 -21.82 22.80
N TYR A 108 -3.77 -22.82 23.62
CA TYR A 108 -4.73 -22.64 24.72
C TYR A 108 -4.30 -21.56 25.71
N ASP A 109 -2.99 -21.49 25.98
CA ASP A 109 -2.32 -20.54 26.86
C ASP A 109 -1.92 -19.23 26.15
N GLN A 110 -2.41 -18.99 24.93
CA GLN A 110 -2.11 -17.76 24.21
C GLN A 110 -2.63 -16.53 24.97
N VAL A 111 -1.71 -15.60 25.24
CA VAL A 111 -1.98 -14.30 25.85
C VAL A 111 -2.12 -13.25 24.77
N GLU A 112 -3.25 -12.54 24.76
CA GLU A 112 -3.45 -11.44 23.83
C GLU A 112 -2.51 -10.28 24.16
N PRO A 113 -1.90 -9.64 23.14
CA PRO A 113 -0.98 -8.56 23.37
C PRO A 113 -1.73 -7.33 23.91
N ALA A 114 -1.08 -6.58 24.80
CA ALA A 114 -1.62 -5.30 25.25
C ALA A 114 -1.79 -4.33 24.07
N PRO A 115 -2.76 -3.42 24.08
CA PRO A 115 -2.86 -2.39 23.04
C PRO A 115 -1.62 -1.49 22.97
N LEU A 116 -1.36 -0.93 21.79
CA LEU A 116 -0.30 0.04 21.52
C LEU A 116 -0.89 1.39 21.13
N PRO A 117 -0.22 2.51 21.42
CA PRO A 117 -0.61 3.76 20.81
C PRO A 117 -0.37 3.69 19.27
N PRO A 118 -1.15 4.41 18.43
CA PRO A 118 -1.06 4.29 16.98
C PRO A 118 0.33 4.50 16.38
N GLU A 119 1.12 5.43 16.94
CA GLU A 119 2.51 5.68 16.55
C GLU A 119 3.40 4.44 16.75
N GLY A 120 3.10 3.60 17.74
CA GLY A 120 3.76 2.33 17.96
C GLY A 120 3.44 1.28 16.88
N LEU A 121 2.47 1.52 15.99
CA LEU A 121 2.22 0.64 14.86
C LEU A 121 3.11 0.96 13.66
N LEU A 122 3.54 2.22 13.51
CA LEU A 122 4.30 2.72 12.36
C LEU A 122 5.80 2.70 12.58
N PHE A 123 6.27 3.03 13.78
CA PHE A 123 7.70 3.25 14.06
C PHE A 123 8.28 2.13 14.93
N SER A 124 8.12 0.89 14.49
CA SER A 124 8.46 -0.29 15.30
C SER A 124 9.95 -0.39 15.62
N LEU A 125 10.83 0.10 14.75
CA LEU A 125 12.28 0.10 14.99
C LEU A 125 12.71 1.12 16.06
N ASP A 126 11.95 2.20 16.27
CA ASP A 126 12.25 3.20 17.31
C ASP A 126 11.66 2.84 18.69
N HIS A 127 10.70 1.92 18.70
CA HIS A 127 9.98 1.51 19.91
C HIS A 127 10.33 0.07 20.34
N TRP A 128 11.51 -0.42 19.96
CA TRP A 128 12.03 -1.73 20.39
C TRP A 128 12.30 -1.76 21.91
N PRO A 129 11.92 -2.83 22.67
CA PRO A 129 11.34 -4.11 22.26
C PRO A 129 9.80 -4.18 22.42
N SER A 130 9.08 -3.06 22.46
CA SER A 130 7.65 -3.02 22.83
C SER A 130 6.70 -3.78 21.88
N HIS A 131 7.22 -4.33 20.78
CA HIS A 131 6.46 -5.00 19.72
C HIS A 131 6.64 -6.53 19.66
N VAL A 132 7.27 -7.19 20.63
CA VAL A 132 7.42 -8.66 20.57
C VAL A 132 6.03 -9.30 20.43
N ALA A 133 5.79 -9.92 19.28
CA ALA A 133 4.62 -10.74 19.07
C ALA A 133 4.79 -12.05 19.85
N GLY A 134 3.75 -12.46 20.59
CA GLY A 134 3.68 -13.79 21.19
C GLY A 134 3.74 -14.91 20.13
N ALA A 135 3.74 -16.16 20.58
CA ALA A 135 3.83 -17.31 19.67
C ALA A 135 2.54 -17.48 18.86
N HIS A 136 2.66 -17.54 17.53
CA HIS A 136 1.55 -17.94 16.67
C HIS A 136 1.45 -19.45 16.55
N GLY A 137 0.24 -19.95 16.32
CA GLY A 137 0.09 -21.24 15.65
C GLY A 137 0.53 -21.17 14.18
N PRO A 138 0.84 -22.32 13.55
CA PRO A 138 1.36 -22.36 12.18
C PRO A 138 0.50 -21.61 11.15
N LEU A 139 -0.82 -21.74 11.23
CA LEU A 139 -1.76 -21.08 10.31
C LEU A 139 -1.70 -19.56 10.41
N ARG A 140 -1.82 -19.02 11.63
CA ARG A 140 -1.80 -17.57 11.88
C ARG A 140 -0.43 -16.96 11.61
N GLY A 141 0.66 -17.70 11.90
CA GLY A 141 2.01 -17.27 11.52
C GLY A 141 2.19 -17.18 10.00
N ARG A 142 1.69 -18.17 9.25
CA ARG A 142 1.71 -18.17 7.79
C ARG A 142 0.86 -17.03 7.22
N LEU A 143 -0.33 -16.80 7.77
CA LEU A 143 -1.20 -15.69 7.37
C LEU A 143 -0.56 -14.32 7.66
N ALA A 144 0.11 -14.15 8.80
CA ALA A 144 0.80 -12.91 9.13
C ALA A 144 1.86 -12.59 8.07
N ASN A 145 2.68 -13.57 7.69
CA ASN A 145 3.68 -13.42 6.64
C ASN A 145 3.02 -13.13 5.28
N PHE A 146 1.91 -13.79 4.96
CA PHE A 146 1.17 -13.56 3.72
C PHE A 146 0.59 -12.13 3.64
N MET A 147 -0.08 -11.65 4.69
CA MET A 147 -0.59 -10.28 4.77
C MET A 147 0.54 -9.24 4.72
N THR A 148 1.69 -9.53 5.33
CA THR A 148 2.90 -8.69 5.23
C THR A 148 3.35 -8.56 3.78
N GLN A 149 3.41 -9.66 3.05
CA GLN A 149 3.81 -9.65 1.63
C GLN A 149 2.82 -8.86 0.78
N ILE A 150 1.50 -9.02 1.00
CA ILE A 150 0.48 -8.25 0.29
C ILE A 150 0.66 -6.75 0.51
N ALA A 151 0.82 -6.32 1.77
CA ALA A 151 1.00 -4.91 2.09
C ALA A 151 2.30 -4.34 1.50
N LEU A 152 3.39 -5.10 1.55
CA LEU A 152 4.66 -4.72 0.94
C LEU A 152 4.57 -4.62 -0.59
N ASP A 153 3.86 -5.55 -1.22
CA ASP A 153 3.64 -5.51 -2.66
C ASP A 153 2.77 -4.32 -3.06
N TYR A 154 1.83 -3.90 -2.20
CA TYR A 154 1.05 -2.67 -2.40
C TYR A 154 1.94 -1.43 -2.35
N VAL A 155 2.75 -1.27 -1.29
CA VAL A 155 3.70 -0.15 -1.16
C VAL A 155 4.62 -0.09 -2.37
N PHE A 156 5.23 -1.23 -2.75
CA PHE A 156 6.10 -1.29 -3.91
C PHE A 156 5.37 -0.94 -5.22
N MET A 157 4.16 -1.46 -5.44
CA MET A 157 3.39 -1.17 -6.65
C MET A 157 2.92 0.28 -6.72
N HIS A 158 2.67 0.92 -5.58
CA HIS A 158 2.38 2.34 -5.48
C HIS A 158 3.59 3.16 -5.97
N GLU A 159 4.79 2.88 -5.46
CA GLU A 159 6.02 3.54 -5.92
C GLU A 159 6.33 3.25 -7.39
N LEU A 160 6.11 2.01 -7.82
CA LEU A 160 6.24 1.66 -9.22
C LEU A 160 5.24 2.44 -10.09
N GLY A 161 4.04 2.73 -9.57
CA GLY A 161 3.05 3.58 -10.22
C GLY A 161 3.57 4.99 -10.50
N HIS A 162 4.29 5.59 -9.55
CA HIS A 162 4.91 6.90 -9.75
C HIS A 162 5.92 6.93 -10.90
N ILE A 163 6.75 5.88 -11.04
CA ILE A 163 7.66 5.76 -12.19
C ILE A 163 6.88 5.46 -13.46
N TRP A 164 6.05 4.43 -13.42
CA TRP A 164 5.46 3.86 -14.63
C TRP A 164 4.51 4.83 -15.31
N ASN A 165 3.76 5.61 -14.53
CA ASN A 165 2.83 6.61 -15.03
C ASN A 165 3.51 7.97 -15.29
N GLY A 166 4.83 8.08 -15.08
CA GLY A 166 5.61 9.26 -15.41
C GLY A 166 5.56 10.39 -14.38
N HIS A 167 5.05 10.13 -13.17
CA HIS A 167 4.94 11.13 -12.10
C HIS A 167 6.32 11.67 -11.70
N THR A 168 7.30 10.79 -11.50
CA THR A 168 8.67 11.17 -11.11
C THR A 168 9.35 12.02 -12.20
N SER A 169 9.14 11.67 -13.48
CA SER A 169 9.68 12.43 -14.61
C SER A 169 9.00 13.80 -14.75
N LEU A 170 7.69 13.88 -14.54
CA LEU A 170 6.98 15.16 -14.52
C LEU A 170 7.52 16.08 -13.43
N MET A 171 7.76 15.55 -12.24
CA MET A 171 8.32 16.32 -11.13
C MET A 171 9.73 16.84 -11.45
N LYS A 172 10.56 15.99 -12.04
CA LYS A 172 11.91 16.36 -12.46
C LYS A 172 11.90 17.43 -13.54
N GLU A 173 11.16 17.21 -14.64
CA GLU A 173 11.15 18.12 -15.79
C GLU A 173 10.53 19.48 -15.46
N ARG A 174 9.44 19.50 -14.68
CA ARG A 174 8.69 20.73 -14.43
C ARG A 174 9.21 21.54 -13.26
N TYR A 175 9.74 20.86 -12.24
CA TYR A 175 10.06 21.51 -10.97
C TYR A 175 11.53 21.33 -10.58
N GLY A 176 12.32 20.59 -11.37
CA GLY A 176 13.70 20.24 -11.00
C GLY A 176 13.77 19.33 -9.79
N LEU A 177 12.65 18.74 -9.37
CA LEU A 177 12.53 17.89 -8.19
C LEU A 177 12.72 16.46 -8.64
N GLY A 178 13.85 15.84 -8.29
CA GLY A 178 13.97 14.41 -8.48
C GLY A 178 13.11 13.61 -7.49
N ILE A 179 12.80 14.20 -6.33
CA ILE A 179 12.21 13.54 -5.17
C ILE A 179 10.69 13.62 -5.25
N VAL A 180 10.00 12.49 -5.03
CA VAL A 180 8.60 12.50 -4.57
C VAL A 180 8.52 12.39 -3.03
N GLU A 181 9.58 11.91 -2.38
CA GLU A 181 9.75 11.79 -0.92
C GLU A 181 10.48 12.93 -0.21
N GLU A 182 9.94 14.14 -0.34
CA GLU A 182 10.09 15.18 0.68
C GLU A 182 9.24 16.38 0.32
N ILE A 183 8.10 16.10 -0.28
CA ILE A 183 7.05 17.09 -0.38
C ILE A 183 6.59 17.51 1.04
N GLU A 184 6.79 16.66 2.05
CA GLU A 184 6.46 16.96 3.45
C GLU A 184 7.41 17.91 4.19
N ARG A 185 8.70 18.00 3.81
CA ARG A 185 9.67 18.82 4.57
C ARG A 185 9.81 20.25 4.05
N ASP A 186 9.40 20.53 2.81
CA ASP A 186 9.35 21.89 2.27
C ASP A 186 7.93 22.29 1.80
N ASN A 187 7.24 23.08 2.63
CA ASN A 187 5.92 23.64 2.31
C ASN A 187 5.92 24.59 1.11
N ASN A 188 7.08 24.96 0.55
CA ASN A 188 7.21 25.91 -0.55
C ASN A 188 7.37 25.26 -1.94
N LEU A 189 7.07 23.97 -2.09
CA LEU A 189 7.19 23.36 -3.41
C LEU A 189 6.29 24.04 -4.47
N PRO A 190 6.78 24.23 -5.70
CA PRO A 190 6.03 24.84 -6.79
C PRO A 190 4.90 23.96 -7.36
N VAL A 191 4.62 22.81 -6.74
CA VAL A 191 3.58 21.87 -7.15
C VAL A 191 2.29 22.17 -6.39
N SER A 192 1.19 22.38 -7.11
CA SER A 192 -0.10 22.60 -6.45
C SER A 192 -0.56 21.36 -5.66
N ALA A 193 -1.21 21.56 -4.51
CA ALA A 193 -1.68 20.47 -3.67
C ALA A 193 -2.62 19.49 -4.41
N ILE A 194 -3.48 20.01 -5.29
CA ILE A 194 -4.38 19.17 -6.09
C ILE A 194 -3.61 18.28 -7.06
N ASP A 195 -2.47 18.73 -7.61
CA ASP A 195 -1.66 17.93 -8.54
C ASP A 195 -1.02 16.76 -7.82
N ARG A 196 -0.46 17.04 -6.65
CA ARG A 196 0.11 16.01 -5.76
C ARG A 196 -0.93 14.98 -5.40
N GLN A 197 -2.06 15.41 -4.85
CA GLN A 197 -3.13 14.49 -4.45
C GLN A 197 -3.69 13.67 -5.62
N THR A 198 -3.68 14.23 -6.84
CA THR A 198 -4.14 13.50 -8.03
C THR A 198 -3.15 12.42 -8.47
N ILE A 199 -1.83 12.68 -8.42
CA ILE A 199 -0.84 11.65 -8.76
C ILE A 199 -0.76 10.55 -7.70
N GLU A 200 -0.99 10.89 -6.42
CA GLU A 200 -1.11 9.92 -5.32
C GLU A 200 -2.32 9.00 -5.51
N MET A 201 -3.48 9.58 -5.85
CA MET A 201 -4.67 8.80 -6.21
C MET A 201 -4.38 7.86 -7.40
N ASP A 202 -3.70 8.34 -8.43
CA ASP A 202 -3.36 7.52 -9.61
C ASP A 202 -2.38 6.39 -9.27
N ALA A 203 -1.38 6.63 -8.41
CA ALA A 203 -0.46 5.60 -7.90
C ALA A 203 -1.18 4.52 -7.06
N ASP A 204 -2.09 4.92 -6.17
CA ASP A 204 -2.95 4.00 -5.42
C ASP A 204 -3.82 3.13 -6.36
N CYS A 205 -4.42 3.75 -7.39
CA CYS A 205 -5.23 3.06 -8.39
C CYS A 205 -4.38 2.12 -9.25
N PHE A 206 -3.17 2.53 -9.63
CA PHE A 206 -2.21 1.69 -10.33
C PHE A 206 -1.90 0.44 -9.53
N ALA A 207 -1.56 0.58 -8.24
CA ALA A 207 -1.26 -0.55 -7.37
C ALA A 207 -2.46 -1.50 -7.27
N ALA A 208 -3.65 -0.96 -7.01
CA ALA A 208 -4.88 -1.73 -6.89
C ALA A 208 -5.19 -2.53 -8.17
N ARG A 209 -5.11 -1.91 -9.36
CA ARG A 209 -5.36 -2.60 -10.63
C ARG A 209 -4.38 -3.75 -10.83
N HIS A 210 -3.08 -3.52 -10.66
CA HIS A 210 -2.08 -4.57 -10.92
C HIS A 210 -2.19 -5.73 -9.94
N MET A 211 -2.43 -5.44 -8.67
CA MET A 211 -2.58 -6.47 -7.66
C MET A 211 -3.88 -7.26 -7.84
N SER A 212 -4.97 -6.63 -8.28
CA SER A 212 -6.25 -7.32 -8.52
C SER A 212 -6.16 -8.42 -9.59
N THR A 213 -5.24 -8.27 -10.55
CA THR A 213 -5.05 -9.21 -11.68
C THR A 213 -3.83 -10.11 -11.54
N ALA A 214 -2.99 -9.89 -10.54
CA ALA A 214 -1.82 -10.72 -10.30
C ALA A 214 -2.23 -12.15 -9.95
N GLU A 215 -1.54 -13.14 -10.52
CA GLU A 215 -1.73 -14.55 -10.15
C GLU A 215 -1.46 -14.73 -8.66
N LEU A 216 -2.39 -15.40 -8.00
CA LEU A 216 -2.38 -15.60 -6.57
C LEU A 216 -1.56 -16.86 -6.27
N LEU A 217 -0.33 -16.69 -5.80
CA LEU A 217 0.48 -17.81 -5.34
C LEU A 217 -0.03 -18.32 -3.99
N GLU A 218 -0.10 -19.65 -3.85
CA GLU A 218 -0.37 -20.40 -2.62
C GLU A 218 -1.60 -19.96 -1.79
N ARG A 219 -2.78 -20.44 -2.14
CA ARG A 219 -4.02 -20.23 -1.36
C ARG A 219 -4.57 -21.48 -0.65
N GLU A 220 -4.09 -22.68 -1.00
CA GLU A 220 -4.66 -23.96 -0.54
C GLU A 220 -4.55 -24.19 0.97
N TRP A 221 -3.59 -23.54 1.62
CA TRP A 221 -3.38 -23.66 3.07
C TRP A 221 -4.33 -22.78 3.90
N LEU A 222 -4.97 -21.78 3.27
CA LEU A 222 -5.85 -20.84 3.95
C LEU A 222 -7.28 -21.40 3.94
N PRO A 223 -7.89 -21.71 5.11
CA PRO A 223 -9.26 -22.18 5.13
C PRO A 223 -10.20 -21.11 4.60
N ALA A 224 -11.20 -21.54 3.83
CA ALA A 224 -12.24 -20.66 3.34
C ALA A 224 -13.19 -20.27 4.48
N ASN A 225 -13.63 -19.01 4.50
CA ASN A 225 -14.73 -18.56 5.34
C ASN A 225 -16.05 -18.92 4.64
N PRO A 226 -16.85 -19.86 5.18
CA PRO A 226 -18.05 -20.35 4.49
C PRO A 226 -19.08 -19.26 4.19
N ALA A 227 -19.19 -18.24 5.05
CA ALA A 227 -20.14 -17.16 4.86
C ALA A 227 -19.74 -16.25 3.68
N TRP A 228 -18.45 -15.90 3.60
CA TRP A 228 -17.94 -15.10 2.49
C TRP A 228 -18.02 -15.84 1.16
N GLU A 229 -17.63 -17.12 1.13
CA GLU A 229 -17.73 -17.93 -0.09
C GLU A 229 -19.18 -18.10 -0.56
N ALA A 230 -20.11 -18.31 0.36
CA ALA A 230 -21.54 -18.43 0.03
C ALA A 230 -22.12 -17.12 -0.51
N GLU A 231 -21.71 -15.97 0.03
CA GLU A 231 -22.26 -14.67 -0.36
C GLU A 231 -21.63 -14.11 -1.65
N PHE A 232 -20.31 -14.26 -1.80
CA PHE A 232 -19.55 -13.57 -2.84
C PHE A 232 -18.90 -14.52 -3.86
N GLY A 233 -19.09 -15.83 -3.69
CA GLY A 233 -18.56 -16.87 -4.57
C GLY A 233 -17.14 -17.29 -4.24
N GLU A 234 -16.67 -18.27 -5.02
CA GLU A 234 -15.39 -18.95 -4.81
C GLU A 234 -14.19 -17.99 -4.78
N ASN A 235 -13.29 -18.20 -3.82
CA ASN A 235 -12.08 -17.43 -3.57
C ASN A 235 -12.32 -16.01 -3.03
N SER A 236 -13.53 -15.73 -2.54
CA SER A 236 -13.85 -14.43 -1.91
C SER A 236 -13.11 -14.24 -0.60
N THR A 237 -12.90 -15.29 0.20
CA THR A 237 -12.14 -15.22 1.46
C THR A 237 -10.75 -14.65 1.24
N TYR A 238 -10.07 -15.15 0.22
CA TYR A 238 -8.73 -14.71 -0.12
C TYR A 238 -8.72 -13.27 -0.64
N THR A 239 -9.70 -12.91 -1.48
CA THR A 239 -9.85 -11.54 -2.00
C THR A 239 -10.09 -10.53 -0.87
N ILE A 240 -10.94 -10.88 0.10
CA ILE A 240 -11.25 -10.07 1.28
C ILE A 240 -9.98 -9.92 2.14
N ILE A 241 -9.27 -11.02 2.44
CA ILE A 241 -8.02 -10.97 3.23
C ILE A 241 -6.94 -10.09 2.59
N ARG A 242 -6.78 -10.13 1.26
CA ARG A 242 -5.84 -9.24 0.55
C ARG A 242 -6.19 -7.77 0.78
N ASN A 243 -7.47 -7.43 0.63
CA ASN A 243 -7.92 -6.06 0.81
C ASN A 243 -7.90 -5.64 2.29
N ILE A 244 -8.11 -6.56 3.25
CA ILE A 244 -7.90 -6.27 4.69
C ILE A 244 -6.42 -5.92 4.95
N ALA A 245 -5.47 -6.64 4.34
CA ALA A 245 -4.05 -6.34 4.51
C ALA A 245 -3.70 -4.93 4.01
N ILE A 246 -4.17 -4.55 2.82
CA ILE A 246 -3.96 -3.19 2.27
C ILE A 246 -4.69 -2.14 3.11
N TYR A 247 -5.93 -2.42 3.50
CA TYR A 247 -6.72 -1.53 4.36
C TYR A 247 -5.95 -1.21 5.65
N LEU A 248 -5.43 -2.24 6.33
CA LEU A 248 -4.67 -2.07 7.58
C LEU A 248 -3.34 -1.34 7.39
N ALA A 249 -2.64 -1.60 6.29
CA ALA A 249 -1.39 -0.89 5.95
C ALA A 249 -1.61 0.61 5.71
N LEU A 250 -2.78 1.02 5.22
CA LEU A 250 -3.15 2.44 5.11
C LEU A 250 -3.73 2.96 6.44
N ARG A 251 -4.50 2.14 7.17
CA ARG A 251 -5.19 2.56 8.39
C ARG A 251 -4.22 2.90 9.53
N CYS A 252 -3.02 2.29 9.54
CA CYS A 252 -2.02 2.53 10.58
C CYS A 252 -1.45 3.96 10.58
N PHE A 253 -1.57 4.72 9.48
CA PHE A 253 -1.29 6.16 9.46
C PHE A 253 -2.14 6.95 10.46
N ASN A 254 -3.27 6.37 10.93
CA ASN A 254 -4.14 6.93 11.97
C ASN A 254 -4.54 8.39 11.70
N GLU A 255 -4.74 8.71 10.43
CA GLU A 255 -5.14 10.04 9.99
C GLU A 255 -6.60 10.31 10.40
N ALA A 256 -6.87 11.54 10.85
CA ALA A 256 -8.24 11.96 11.11
C ALA A 256 -9.06 11.99 9.81
N ALA A 257 -10.30 11.51 9.87
CA ALA A 257 -11.24 11.60 8.76
C ALA A 257 -11.67 13.06 8.54
N SER A 258 -10.95 13.78 7.68
CA SER A 258 -11.18 15.21 7.43
C SER A 258 -10.87 15.61 5.99
N LEU A 259 -11.63 16.58 5.48
CA LEU A 259 -11.36 17.31 4.22
C LEU A 259 -11.01 18.79 4.49
N VAL A 260 -10.64 19.12 5.73
CA VAL A 260 -10.17 20.45 6.09
C VAL A 260 -8.77 20.68 5.54
N ASP A 261 -8.51 21.89 5.05
CA ASP A 261 -7.21 22.34 4.56
C ASP A 261 -6.58 21.47 3.46
N MET A 262 -7.40 20.86 2.60
CA MET A 262 -6.88 20.07 1.47
C MET A 262 -5.96 20.87 0.54
N GLY A 263 -6.05 22.20 0.52
CA GLY A 263 -5.15 23.06 -0.25
C GLY A 263 -3.69 23.06 0.21
N SER A 264 -3.40 22.59 1.43
CA SER A 264 -2.03 22.48 1.96
C SER A 264 -1.57 21.02 2.13
N ARG A 265 -2.43 20.04 1.88
CA ARG A 265 -2.12 18.62 2.05
C ARG A 265 -1.35 18.04 0.87
N PHE A 266 -0.52 17.04 1.17
CA PHE A 266 0.25 16.31 0.18
C PHE A 266 -0.53 15.14 -0.41
N TYR A 267 -1.26 14.42 0.46
CA TYR A 267 -2.00 13.22 0.12
C TYR A 267 -3.52 13.43 0.24
N PRO A 268 -4.34 12.69 -0.52
CA PRO A 268 -5.74 12.51 -0.19
C PRO A 268 -5.87 11.88 1.21
N PRO A 269 -6.97 12.13 1.94
CA PRO A 269 -7.15 11.48 3.24
C PRO A 269 -7.10 9.96 3.12
N VAL A 270 -6.46 9.27 4.05
CA VAL A 270 -6.31 7.81 4.07
C VAL A 270 -7.61 7.06 3.79
N ALA A 271 -8.73 7.48 4.40
CA ALA A 271 -10.02 6.84 4.17
C ALA A 271 -10.50 6.96 2.72
N VAL A 272 -10.20 8.09 2.06
CA VAL A 272 -10.51 8.32 0.65
C VAL A 272 -9.56 7.53 -0.25
N ARG A 273 -8.28 7.40 0.12
CA ARG A 273 -7.33 6.51 -0.57
C ARG A 273 -7.81 5.06 -0.54
N GLN A 274 -8.23 4.56 0.63
CA GLN A 274 -8.81 3.21 0.79
C GLN A 274 -10.04 2.99 -0.13
N PHE A 275 -10.88 4.02 -0.28
CA PHE A 275 -12.01 3.99 -1.21
C PHE A 275 -11.57 3.83 -2.67
N TYR A 276 -10.55 4.57 -3.13
CA TYR A 276 -10.03 4.44 -4.51
C TYR A 276 -9.36 3.10 -4.77
N VAL A 277 -8.61 2.60 -3.80
CA VAL A 277 -7.96 1.28 -3.88
C VAL A 277 -9.03 0.21 -4.07
N ALA A 278 -10.02 0.15 -3.18
CA ALA A 278 -11.06 -0.87 -3.26
C ALA A 278 -11.94 -0.70 -4.51
N GLY A 279 -12.33 0.54 -4.86
CA GLY A 279 -13.11 0.83 -6.06
C GLY A 279 -12.40 0.38 -7.33
N THR A 280 -11.11 0.71 -7.47
CA THR A 280 -10.29 0.30 -8.62
C THR A 280 -10.11 -1.21 -8.68
N TRP A 281 -9.88 -1.83 -7.53
CA TRP A 281 -9.74 -3.28 -7.43
C TRP A 281 -11.00 -4.01 -7.89
N PHE A 282 -12.18 -3.57 -7.43
CA PHE A 282 -13.44 -4.20 -7.80
C PHE A 282 -13.85 -3.91 -9.23
N ALA A 283 -13.57 -2.71 -9.76
CA ALA A 283 -13.77 -2.40 -11.17
C ALA A 283 -12.89 -3.28 -12.08
N ALA A 284 -11.64 -3.49 -11.66
CA ALA A 284 -10.71 -4.38 -12.31
C ALA A 284 -11.21 -5.83 -12.36
N MET A 285 -11.62 -6.38 -11.21
CA MET A 285 -12.16 -7.73 -11.13
C MET A 285 -13.48 -7.89 -11.91
N SER A 286 -14.36 -6.89 -11.84
CA SER A 286 -15.62 -6.83 -12.59
C SER A 286 -15.38 -6.97 -14.09
N LYS A 287 -14.41 -6.21 -14.62
CA LYS A 287 -14.03 -6.28 -16.03
C LYS A 287 -13.45 -7.63 -16.42
N ASP A 288 -12.51 -8.16 -15.64
CA ASP A 288 -11.77 -9.37 -16.03
C ASP A 288 -12.57 -10.66 -15.84
N LYS A 289 -13.55 -10.65 -14.92
CA LYS A 289 -14.43 -11.80 -14.65
C LYS A 289 -15.81 -11.68 -15.30
N GLU A 290 -16.04 -10.62 -16.09
CA GLU A 290 -17.33 -10.33 -16.73
C GLU A 290 -18.51 -10.36 -15.74
N LYS A 291 -18.30 -9.74 -14.57
CA LYS A 291 -19.28 -9.69 -13.46
C LYS A 291 -19.65 -8.26 -13.14
N GLU A 292 -20.87 -8.04 -12.65
CA GLU A 292 -21.33 -6.72 -12.23
C GLU A 292 -20.47 -6.17 -11.07
N PHE A 293 -20.12 -4.87 -11.13
CA PHE A 293 -19.37 -4.21 -10.06
C PHE A 293 -20.02 -4.40 -8.69
N SER A 294 -21.36 -4.38 -8.63
CA SER A 294 -22.12 -4.57 -7.40
C SER A 294 -21.91 -5.94 -6.74
N GLU A 295 -21.49 -6.97 -7.49
CA GLU A 295 -21.14 -8.26 -6.91
C GLU A 295 -19.91 -8.17 -6.02
N PHE A 296 -18.89 -7.44 -6.48
CA PHE A 296 -17.64 -7.22 -5.73
C PHE A 296 -17.74 -6.08 -4.73
N GLY A 297 -18.49 -5.03 -5.05
CA GLY A 297 -18.64 -3.85 -4.20
C GLY A 297 -19.16 -4.18 -2.81
N ARG A 298 -19.99 -5.23 -2.65
CA ARG A 298 -20.47 -5.69 -1.33
C ARG A 298 -19.37 -6.28 -0.44
N MET A 299 -18.27 -6.78 -1.03
CA MET A 299 -17.11 -7.26 -0.25
C MET A 299 -16.46 -6.15 0.57
N ILE A 300 -16.72 -4.87 0.28
CA ILE A 300 -16.17 -3.76 1.06
C ILE A 300 -16.58 -3.82 2.54
N VAL A 301 -17.81 -4.27 2.82
CA VAL A 301 -18.34 -4.27 4.18
C VAL A 301 -17.50 -5.15 5.11
N PRO A 302 -17.25 -6.45 4.82
CA PRO A 302 -16.37 -7.26 5.65
C PRO A 302 -14.91 -6.78 5.67
N ILE A 303 -14.43 -6.09 4.62
CA ILE A 303 -13.07 -5.52 4.59
C ILE A 303 -12.95 -4.38 5.60
N ILE A 304 -13.85 -3.39 5.55
CA ILE A 304 -13.85 -2.24 6.47
C ILE A 304 -14.08 -2.72 7.90
N GLN A 305 -15.05 -3.62 8.10
CA GLN A 305 -15.36 -4.15 9.43
C GLN A 305 -14.14 -4.82 10.05
N ALA A 306 -13.52 -5.78 9.35
CA ALA A 306 -12.34 -6.48 9.87
C ALA A 306 -11.16 -5.52 10.06
N GLY A 307 -10.98 -4.53 9.19
CA GLY A 307 -9.92 -3.52 9.29
C GLY A 307 -10.07 -2.62 10.52
N GLU A 308 -11.27 -2.10 10.79
CA GLU A 308 -11.50 -1.25 11.98
C GLU A 308 -11.53 -2.06 13.28
N GLU A 309 -12.06 -3.28 13.27
CA GLU A 309 -11.97 -4.20 14.42
C GLU A 309 -10.50 -4.52 14.75
N ALA A 310 -9.70 -4.85 13.74
CA ALA A 310 -8.26 -5.05 13.90
C ALA A 310 -7.56 -3.82 14.51
N PHE A 311 -7.84 -2.62 13.97
CA PHE A 311 -7.27 -1.38 14.51
C PHE A 311 -7.71 -1.12 15.96
N SER A 312 -8.97 -1.44 16.27
CA SER A 312 -9.52 -1.36 17.64
C SER A 312 -8.77 -2.31 18.59
N PHE A 313 -8.56 -3.58 18.21
CA PHE A 313 -7.79 -4.53 19.03
C PHE A 313 -6.34 -4.08 19.24
N LEU A 314 -5.69 -3.63 18.18
CA LEU A 314 -4.30 -3.19 18.21
C LEU A 314 -4.09 -1.96 19.10
N THR A 315 -5.06 -1.05 19.17
CA THR A 315 -4.91 0.25 19.84
C THR A 315 -5.72 0.43 21.11
N GLY A 316 -6.68 -0.47 21.38
CA GLY A 316 -7.61 -0.37 22.50
C GLY A 316 -8.63 0.76 22.33
N LYS A 317 -8.60 1.48 21.21
CA LYS A 317 -9.60 2.49 20.86
C LYS A 317 -10.88 1.81 20.37
N PRO A 318 -12.06 2.44 20.53
CA PRO A 318 -13.28 1.95 19.91
C PRO A 318 -13.16 1.88 18.38
N VAL A 319 -13.93 0.98 17.77
CA VAL A 319 -14.14 0.94 16.31
C VAL A 319 -14.60 2.33 15.82
N ASP A 320 -13.92 2.86 14.80
CA ASP A 320 -14.18 4.19 14.27
C ASP A 320 -14.65 4.15 12.81
N ALA A 321 -15.94 4.43 12.60
CA ALA A 321 -16.54 4.47 11.28
C ALA A 321 -16.40 5.84 10.58
N ALA A 322 -15.73 6.84 11.18
CA ALA A 322 -15.67 8.20 10.63
C ALA A 322 -15.00 8.22 9.24
N GLY A 323 -13.91 7.47 9.05
CA GLY A 323 -13.23 7.35 7.76
C GLY A 323 -14.15 6.81 6.66
N ALA A 324 -14.79 5.67 6.91
CA ALA A 324 -15.77 5.10 5.99
C ALA A 324 -16.93 6.05 5.71
N LYS A 325 -17.50 6.69 6.74
CA LYS A 325 -18.58 7.67 6.56
C LYS A 325 -18.14 8.84 5.67
N LEU A 326 -16.92 9.35 5.85
CA LEU A 326 -16.38 10.41 5.00
C LEU A 326 -16.19 9.94 3.55
N ALA A 327 -15.51 8.82 3.34
CA ALA A 327 -15.17 8.36 2.00
C ALA A 327 -16.41 8.04 1.13
N TYR A 328 -17.47 7.54 1.75
CA TYR A 328 -18.75 7.23 1.09
C TYR A 328 -19.79 8.36 1.19
N SER A 329 -19.44 9.51 1.79
CA SER A 329 -20.30 10.70 1.83
C SER A 329 -20.33 11.42 0.48
N ARG A 330 -21.29 12.33 0.33
CA ARG A 330 -21.34 13.23 -0.83
C ARG A 330 -20.07 14.07 -0.92
N GLU A 331 -19.60 14.58 0.21
CA GLU A 331 -18.39 15.42 0.30
C GLU A 331 -17.13 14.65 -0.13
N GLY A 332 -16.99 13.39 0.30
CA GLY A 332 -15.90 12.52 -0.12
C GLY A 332 -15.93 12.23 -1.63
N ILE A 333 -17.11 11.95 -2.18
CA ILE A 333 -17.31 11.73 -3.62
C ILE A 333 -17.02 13.00 -4.43
N ASP A 334 -17.50 14.16 -3.98
CA ASP A 334 -17.28 15.45 -4.64
C ASP A 334 -15.79 15.84 -4.62
N TYR A 335 -15.07 15.52 -3.54
CA TYR A 335 -13.63 15.65 -3.48
C TYR A 335 -12.92 14.72 -4.49
N GLY A 336 -13.33 13.46 -4.59
CA GLY A 336 -12.76 12.55 -5.59
C GLY A 336 -13.04 12.95 -7.03
N ASN A 337 -14.23 13.48 -7.30
CA ASN A 337 -14.54 14.10 -8.60
C ASN A 337 -13.62 15.29 -8.91
N THR A 338 -13.15 16.02 -7.90
CA THR A 338 -12.18 17.10 -8.08
C THR A 338 -10.82 16.57 -8.53
N LEU A 339 -10.34 15.46 -7.93
CA LEU A 339 -9.11 14.79 -8.37
C LEU A 339 -9.24 14.24 -9.80
N LEU A 340 -10.36 13.60 -10.13
CA LEU A 340 -10.63 13.07 -11.48
C LEU A 340 -10.73 14.18 -12.54
N ARG A 341 -11.30 15.35 -12.21
CA ARG A 341 -11.26 16.52 -13.10
C ARG A 341 -9.84 17.03 -13.29
N ASN A 342 -9.01 17.03 -12.24
CA ASN A 342 -7.61 17.42 -12.38
C ASN A 342 -6.79 16.37 -13.16
N TRP A 343 -7.15 15.09 -13.08
CA TRP A 343 -6.55 14.02 -13.88
C TRP A 343 -6.71 14.28 -15.39
N ALA A 344 -7.86 14.82 -15.82
CA ALA A 344 -8.07 15.22 -17.22
C ALA A 344 -7.01 16.23 -17.72
N ARG A 345 -6.48 17.06 -16.83
CA ARG A 345 -5.41 18.03 -17.12
C ARG A 345 -4.02 17.42 -17.01
N LEU A 346 -3.76 16.55 -16.02
CA LEU A 346 -2.43 15.94 -15.81
C LEU A 346 -2.14 14.83 -16.82
N ARG A 347 -3.12 14.00 -17.16
CA ARG A 347 -2.93 12.83 -18.01
C ARG A 347 -2.22 13.13 -19.35
N PRO A 348 -2.57 14.18 -20.12
CA PRO A 348 -1.85 14.49 -21.36
C PRO A 348 -0.38 14.90 -21.15
N GLN A 349 -0.04 15.43 -19.98
CA GLN A 349 1.34 15.80 -19.62
C GLN A 349 2.16 14.56 -19.22
N LEU A 350 1.51 13.57 -18.62
CA LEU A 350 2.12 12.32 -18.17
C LEU A 350 2.28 11.27 -19.27
N ASP A 351 1.38 11.27 -20.26
CA ASP A 351 1.41 10.29 -21.35
C ASP A 351 2.74 10.21 -22.13
N PRO A 352 3.46 11.32 -22.42
CA PRO A 352 4.79 11.23 -23.03
C PRO A 352 5.89 10.77 -22.06
N LEU A 353 5.65 10.80 -20.75
CA LEU A 353 6.65 10.53 -19.70
C LEU A 353 6.56 9.11 -19.12
N LYS A 354 5.47 8.39 -19.35
CA LYS A 354 5.25 7.03 -18.83
C LYS A 354 6.29 6.04 -19.38
N ARG A 355 6.56 4.96 -18.63
CA ARG A 355 7.48 3.87 -19.03
C ARG A 355 6.79 2.77 -19.85
N GLY A 356 5.71 3.12 -20.54
CA GLY A 356 4.91 2.24 -21.38
C GLY A 356 3.50 1.98 -20.84
N GLY A 357 2.73 1.16 -21.56
CA GLY A 357 1.33 0.89 -21.23
C GLY A 357 0.37 2.06 -21.49
N THR A 358 -0.81 1.98 -20.88
CA THR A 358 -1.89 2.96 -21.06
C THR A 358 -2.27 3.57 -19.72
N LEU A 359 -2.15 4.91 -19.61
CA LEU A 359 -2.65 5.65 -18.45
C LEU A 359 -4.17 5.53 -18.34
N ALA A 360 -4.69 5.60 -17.11
CA ALA A 360 -6.12 5.56 -16.83
C ALA A 360 -6.89 6.55 -17.73
N PRO A 361 -8.04 6.16 -18.29
CA PRO A 361 -8.81 7.03 -19.17
C PRO A 361 -9.34 8.25 -18.42
N ILE A 362 -9.57 9.34 -19.14
CA ILE A 362 -10.28 10.51 -18.61
C ILE A 362 -11.75 10.10 -18.44
N GLN A 363 -12.32 10.33 -17.26
CA GLN A 363 -13.73 10.09 -17.01
C GLN A 363 -14.56 11.30 -17.42
N SER A 364 -15.70 11.07 -18.09
CA SER A 364 -16.72 12.09 -18.29
C SER A 364 -17.54 12.20 -17.00
N LEU A 365 -17.29 13.26 -16.22
CA LEU A 365 -17.99 13.56 -14.96
C LEU A 365 -19.11 14.56 -15.14
#